data_AF-A0A821MQT7-F1
#
_entry.id   AF-A0A821MQT7-F1
#
_cell.length_a   1.000
_cell.length_b   1.000
_cell.length_c   1.000
_cell.angle_alpha   90.00
_cell.angle_beta   90.00
_cell.angle_gamma   90.00
#
_symmetry.space_group_name_H-M   'P 1'
#
loop_
_entity.id
_entity.type
_entity.pdbx_description
1 polymer ?
#
loop_
_entity_poly.entity_id
_entity_poly.type
_entity_poly.pdbx_seq_one_letter_code
_entity_poly.pdbx_strand_id
1 'polypeptide(L)'
;PNEISLPIYVCYDEKLCRDFLPATIYLNDSSCRYFHELGLEKLDTFFTLIENINNLFRTCLILPNETHYCNHSNMYQCKNSTKCISNSRLLDRIQDCPLNDDETFTESCSLPDVHRRFSCSIGFYRTCLAPLIIEDRKKDCDNGEEERRNEEKLIEKHIY
;
A
#
# COMPACT_ATOMS: atom_id res chain seq x y z
N PRO A 1 28.01 16.82 3.91
CA PRO A 1 26.70 16.42 3.36
C PRO A 1 26.89 15.37 2.26
N ASN A 2 26.52 14.11 2.53
CA ASN A 2 26.53 13.08 1.50
C ASN A 2 25.31 13.30 0.61
N GLU A 3 25.56 13.65 -0.66
CA GLU A 3 24.53 13.84 -1.67
C GLU A 3 23.94 12.47 -2.05
N ILE A 4 22.62 12.31 -1.98
CA ILE A 4 21.94 11.06 -2.34
C ILE A 4 21.93 10.99 -3.86
N SER A 5 22.65 10.02 -4.43
CA SER A 5 22.60 9.73 -5.86
C SER A 5 21.28 9.03 -6.18
N LEU A 6 20.40 9.73 -6.89
CA LEU A 6 19.14 9.17 -7.38
C LEU A 6 19.41 8.30 -8.62
N PRO A 7 18.71 7.15 -8.77
CA PRO A 7 18.82 6.35 -9.97
C PRO A 7 18.26 7.12 -11.18
N ILE A 8 18.77 6.83 -12.37
CA ILE A 8 18.27 7.44 -13.62
C ILE A 8 16.98 6.74 -14.06
N TYR A 9 16.92 5.42 -13.88
CA TYR A 9 15.79 4.56 -14.22
C TYR A 9 15.64 3.45 -13.16
N VAL A 10 14.43 2.92 -13.06
CA VAL A 10 14.12 1.73 -12.25
C VAL A 10 13.53 0.67 -13.19
N CYS A 11 14.10 -0.54 -13.15
CA CYS A 11 13.68 -1.65 -13.99
C CYS A 11 12.83 -2.65 -13.18
N TYR A 12 11.84 -3.25 -13.84
CA TYR A 12 10.83 -4.11 -13.23
C TYR A 12 10.26 -5.11 -14.24
N ASP A 13 9.52 -6.10 -13.77
CA ASP A 13 8.78 -7.02 -14.64
C ASP A 13 7.46 -6.37 -15.08
N GLU A 14 7.41 -5.92 -16.34
CA GLU A 14 6.22 -5.28 -16.91
C GLU A 14 5.00 -6.21 -16.92
N LYS A 15 5.16 -7.54 -16.93
CA LYS A 15 4.01 -8.44 -16.87
C LYS A 15 3.24 -8.29 -15.56
N LEU A 16 3.91 -7.90 -14.49
CA LEU A 16 3.33 -7.66 -13.18
C LEU A 16 2.77 -6.24 -13.03
N CYS A 17 3.30 -5.28 -13.78
CA CYS A 17 3.00 -3.85 -13.65
C CYS A 17 2.14 -3.26 -14.77
N ARG A 18 1.80 -4.01 -15.82
CA ARG A 18 1.29 -3.51 -17.11
C ARG A 18 0.18 -2.47 -16.99
N ASP A 19 -0.75 -2.65 -16.05
CA ASP A 19 -1.93 -1.80 -15.89
C ASP A 19 -1.64 -0.49 -15.13
N PHE A 20 -0.49 -0.38 -14.46
CA PHE A 20 -0.16 0.73 -13.56
C PHE A 20 1.09 1.51 -13.97
N LEU A 21 2.13 0.80 -14.38
CA LEU A 21 3.43 1.36 -14.70
C LEU A 21 3.86 0.81 -16.06
N PRO A 22 3.46 1.46 -17.17
CA PRO A 22 3.98 1.11 -18.48
C PRO A 22 5.45 1.52 -18.57
N ALA A 23 6.23 0.70 -19.27
CA ALA A 23 7.65 0.94 -19.52
C ALA A 23 7.85 2.19 -20.37
N THR A 24 8.88 2.97 -20.05
CA THR A 24 9.31 4.11 -20.90
C THR A 24 10.59 3.82 -21.66
N ILE A 25 11.36 2.83 -21.21
CA ILE A 25 12.53 2.32 -21.93
C ILE A 25 12.71 0.82 -21.69
N TYR A 26 13.33 0.13 -22.64
CA TYR A 26 13.73 -1.27 -22.52
C TYR A 26 15.26 -1.36 -22.51
N LEU A 27 15.83 -1.94 -21.46
CA LEU A 27 17.28 -2.10 -21.28
C LEU A 27 17.60 -3.58 -21.07
N ASN A 28 18.36 -4.20 -21.99
CA ASN A 28 18.72 -5.63 -21.90
C ASN A 28 17.50 -6.53 -21.66
N ASP A 29 16.44 -6.34 -22.46
CA ASP A 29 15.14 -7.03 -22.34
C ASP A 29 14.39 -6.80 -21.01
N SER A 30 14.87 -5.88 -20.16
CA SER A 30 14.17 -5.44 -18.95
C SER A 30 13.36 -4.19 -19.24
N SER A 31 12.09 -4.21 -18.82
CA SER A 31 11.23 -3.04 -18.87
C SER A 31 11.63 -2.07 -17.75
N CYS A 32 11.86 -0.80 -18.08
CA CYS A 32 12.29 0.22 -17.13
C CYS A 32 11.50 1.51 -17.31
N ARG A 33 11.53 2.34 -16.26
CA ARG A 33 10.93 3.67 -16.26
C ARG A 33 11.90 4.70 -15.71
N TYR A 34 11.92 5.90 -16.30
CA TYR A 34 12.77 6.97 -15.80
C TYR A 34 12.34 7.39 -14.40
N PHE A 35 13.32 7.62 -13.52
CA PHE A 35 13.05 7.93 -12.11
C PHE A 35 12.20 9.20 -11.94
N HIS A 36 12.45 10.23 -12.75
CA HIS A 36 11.67 11.47 -12.72
C HIS A 36 10.21 11.31 -13.19
N GLU A 37 9.88 10.22 -13.89
CA GLU A 37 8.51 9.89 -14.34
C GLU A 37 7.75 9.00 -13.35
N LEU A 38 8.38 8.62 -12.23
CA LEU A 38 7.74 7.85 -11.15
C LEU A 38 6.91 8.73 -10.21
N GLY A 39 6.98 10.06 -10.35
CA GLY A 39 6.21 10.98 -9.52
C GLY A 39 6.60 10.95 -8.04
N LEU A 40 7.80 10.43 -7.70
CA LEU A 40 8.30 10.43 -6.33
C LEU A 40 8.82 11.83 -5.96
N GLU A 41 8.23 12.45 -4.95
CA GLU A 41 8.65 13.77 -4.46
C GLU A 41 10.06 13.74 -3.85
N LYS A 42 10.68 14.92 -3.63
CA LYS A 42 12.04 15.04 -3.08
C LYS A 42 12.20 14.29 -1.75
N LEU A 43 13.29 13.53 -1.66
CA LEU A 43 13.50 12.54 -0.62
C LEU A 43 14.62 13.01 0.30
N ASP A 44 14.30 13.13 1.59
CA ASP A 44 15.26 13.60 2.59
C ASP A 44 16.30 12.52 2.94
N THR A 45 16.02 11.24 2.66
CA THR A 45 16.91 10.10 2.97
C THR A 45 16.87 9.00 1.90
N PHE A 46 17.94 8.20 1.82
CA PHE A 46 17.95 7.00 0.96
C PHE A 46 16.94 5.95 1.45
N PHE A 47 16.64 5.92 2.75
CA PHE A 47 15.64 5.00 3.29
C PHE A 47 14.23 5.32 2.77
N THR A 48 13.82 6.59 2.83
CA THR A 48 12.52 7.04 2.30
C THR A 48 12.42 6.88 0.79
N LEU A 49 13.54 6.98 0.06
CA LEU A 49 13.62 6.64 -1.37
C LEU A 49 13.22 5.20 -1.63
N ILE A 50 13.88 4.26 -0.94
CA ILE A 50 13.64 2.83 -1.13
C ILE A 50 12.22 2.45 -0.71
N GLU A 51 11.72 3.03 0.38
CA GLU A 51 10.34 2.85 0.83
C GLU A 51 9.33 3.30 -0.22
N ASN A 52 9.50 4.49 -0.78
CA ASN A 52 8.59 5.01 -1.81
C ASN A 52 8.65 4.21 -3.11
N ILE A 53 9.84 3.77 -3.53
CA ILE A 53 9.98 2.83 -4.67
C ILE A 53 9.23 1.53 -4.36
N ASN A 54 9.46 0.94 -3.19
CA ASN A 54 8.81 -0.31 -2.80
C ASN A 54 7.28 -0.17 -2.76
N ASN A 55 6.75 0.92 -2.23
CA ASN A 55 5.31 1.20 -2.20
C ASN A 55 4.74 1.35 -3.62
N LEU A 56 5.44 2.06 -4.50
CA LEU A 56 5.04 2.21 -5.90
C LEU A 56 4.99 0.87 -6.64
N PHE A 57 5.98 0.00 -6.43
CA PHE A 57 6.01 -1.32 -7.06
C PHE A 57 5.20 -2.38 -6.30
N ARG A 58 4.73 -2.09 -5.09
CA ARG A 58 3.79 -2.95 -4.34
C ARG A 58 2.49 -3.14 -5.12
N THR A 59 2.08 -2.10 -5.85
CA THR A 59 0.96 -2.12 -6.78
C THR A 59 1.14 -3.12 -7.93
N CYS A 60 2.37 -3.53 -8.23
CA CYS A 60 2.62 -4.60 -9.20
C CYS A 60 2.63 -6.00 -8.58
N LEU A 61 2.63 -6.12 -7.25
CA LEU A 61 2.63 -7.41 -6.59
C LEU A 61 1.25 -8.04 -6.73
N ILE A 62 1.12 -8.85 -7.77
CA ILE A 62 0.08 -9.85 -7.92
C ILE A 62 0.60 -11.07 -7.18
N LEU A 63 -0.16 -11.62 -6.23
CA LEU A 63 0.18 -12.92 -5.66
C LEU A 63 0.25 -13.93 -6.83
N PRO A 64 1.42 -14.53 -7.11
CA PRO A 64 1.60 -15.30 -8.32
C PRO A 64 0.70 -16.54 -8.28
N ASN A 65 -0.07 -16.72 -9.35
CA ASN A 65 -0.92 -17.88 -9.63
C ASN A 65 -1.96 -18.21 -8.55
N GLU A 66 -3.13 -17.58 -8.64
CA GLU A 66 -4.37 -18.24 -9.08
C GLU A 66 -5.55 -17.39 -8.60
N THR A 67 -6.47 -17.12 -9.51
CA THR A 67 -7.82 -16.61 -9.21
C THR A 67 -8.54 -17.43 -8.13
N HIS A 68 -8.08 -18.66 -7.85
CA HIS A 68 -8.53 -19.47 -6.73
C HIS A 68 -8.33 -18.79 -5.37
N TYR A 69 -7.25 -18.02 -5.17
CA TYR A 69 -6.99 -17.39 -3.87
C TYR A 69 -7.99 -16.27 -3.55
N CYS A 70 -8.58 -15.64 -4.56
CA CYS A 70 -9.62 -14.64 -4.38
C CYS A 70 -10.88 -15.19 -3.69
N ASN A 71 -11.06 -16.52 -3.70
CA ASN A 71 -12.19 -17.17 -3.04
C ASN A 71 -12.01 -17.34 -1.52
N HIS A 72 -10.84 -16.99 -0.96
CA HIS A 72 -10.65 -17.00 0.48
C HIS A 72 -11.25 -15.76 1.13
N SER A 73 -11.86 -15.93 2.32
CA SER A 73 -12.47 -14.84 3.09
C SER A 73 -11.50 -13.72 3.47
N ASN A 74 -10.19 -14.00 3.48
CA ASN A 74 -9.14 -13.05 3.84
C ASN A 74 -8.56 -12.30 2.63
N MET A 75 -9.17 -12.47 1.47
CA MET A 75 -8.72 -11.91 0.21
C MET A 75 -9.79 -10.98 -0.36
N TYR A 76 -9.34 -9.92 -1.01
CA TYR A 76 -10.15 -8.96 -1.73
C TYR A 76 -9.77 -8.97 -3.20
N GLN A 77 -10.76 -9.04 -4.09
CA GLN A 77 -10.56 -8.90 -5.53
C GLN A 77 -10.80 -7.46 -5.95
N CYS A 78 -9.80 -6.84 -6.58
CA CYS A 78 -9.91 -5.51 -7.14
C CYS A 78 -11.02 -5.44 -8.19
N LYS A 79 -11.81 -4.37 -8.21
CA LYS A 79 -12.88 -4.15 -9.19
C LYS A 79 -12.35 -4.18 -10.61
N ASN A 80 -13.06 -4.88 -11.49
CA ASN A 80 -12.72 -5.04 -12.91
C ASN A 80 -11.29 -5.57 -13.18
N SER A 81 -10.70 -6.27 -12.22
CA SER A 81 -9.36 -6.83 -12.33
C SER A 81 -9.33 -8.28 -11.86
N THR A 82 -8.36 -9.05 -12.36
CA THR A 82 -8.02 -10.38 -11.84
C THR A 82 -7.09 -10.31 -10.64
N LYS A 83 -6.67 -9.10 -10.25
CA LYS A 83 -5.79 -8.88 -9.10
C LYS A 83 -6.54 -9.10 -7.79
N CYS A 84 -5.90 -9.87 -6.90
CA CYS A 84 -6.39 -10.12 -5.56
C CYS A 84 -5.31 -9.80 -4.53
N ILE A 85 -5.74 -9.19 -3.44
CA ILE A 85 -4.90 -8.71 -2.35
C ILE A 85 -5.40 -9.27 -1.02
N SER A 86 -4.52 -9.34 -0.03
CA SER A 86 -4.94 -9.63 1.35
C SER A 86 -5.84 -8.51 1.86
N ASN A 87 -6.88 -8.84 2.62
CA ASN A 87 -7.72 -7.84 3.30
C ASN A 87 -6.86 -6.86 4.10
N SER A 88 -5.74 -7.30 4.68
CA SER A 88 -4.81 -6.45 5.44
C SER A 88 -4.25 -5.26 4.65
N ARG A 89 -4.35 -5.28 3.32
CA ARG A 89 -3.94 -4.19 2.42
C ARG A 89 -5.05 -3.18 2.14
N LEU A 90 -6.29 -3.46 2.55
CA LEU A 90 -7.40 -2.51 2.42
C LEU A 90 -7.24 -1.38 3.43
N LEU A 91 -7.29 -0.14 2.92
CA LEU A 91 -7.15 1.10 3.70
C LEU A 91 -5.81 1.17 4.43
N ASP A 92 -4.72 0.94 3.71
CA ASP A 92 -3.36 1.06 4.24
C ASP A 92 -2.52 2.19 3.59
N ARG A 93 -3.21 3.06 2.85
CA ARG A 93 -2.73 4.23 2.09
C ARG A 93 -1.92 3.90 0.85
N ILE A 94 -1.86 2.64 0.46
CA ILE A 94 -1.15 2.22 -0.75
C ILE A 94 -2.19 1.72 -1.74
N GLN A 95 -2.27 2.41 -2.89
CA GLN A 95 -3.09 1.95 -4.00
C GLN A 95 -2.50 0.65 -4.57
N ASP A 96 -3.02 -0.50 -4.14
CA ASP A 96 -2.77 -1.79 -4.75
C ASP A 96 -3.73 -2.07 -5.92
N CYS A 97 -4.95 -1.52 -5.96
CA CYS A 97 -5.93 -1.81 -7.03
C CYS A 97 -5.96 -0.77 -8.18
N PRO A 98 -6.26 -1.18 -9.43
CA PRO A 98 -6.25 -0.28 -10.59
C PRO A 98 -7.23 0.89 -10.46
N LEU A 99 -8.35 0.64 -9.79
CA LEU A 99 -9.41 1.62 -9.57
C LEU A 99 -9.37 2.26 -8.18
N ASN A 100 -8.31 2.02 -7.39
CA ASN A 100 -8.16 2.52 -6.03
C ASN A 100 -9.33 2.14 -5.10
N ASP A 101 -9.97 1.00 -5.38
CA ASP A 101 -11.14 0.51 -4.66
C ASP A 101 -10.78 -0.16 -3.33
N ASP A 102 -9.52 -0.54 -3.16
CA ASP A 102 -8.90 -0.97 -1.90
C ASP A 102 -8.79 0.17 -0.89
N GLU A 103 -8.43 1.36 -1.35
CA GLU A 103 -8.29 2.55 -0.51
C GLU A 103 -9.59 3.33 -0.33
N THR A 104 -10.68 2.89 -0.97
CA THR A 104 -12.03 3.45 -0.83
C THR A 104 -13.05 2.42 -0.36
N PHE A 105 -12.57 1.32 0.24
CA PHE A 105 -13.39 0.20 0.68
C PHE A 105 -14.29 0.56 1.89
N THR A 106 -15.60 0.69 1.65
CA THR A 106 -16.56 1.18 2.64
C THR A 106 -16.99 0.16 3.68
N GLU A 107 -16.81 -1.14 3.42
CA GLU A 107 -17.24 -2.22 4.33
C GLU A 107 -16.09 -2.73 5.22
N SER A 108 -15.09 -1.90 5.45
CA SER A 108 -13.87 -2.27 6.18
C SER A 108 -14.12 -2.79 7.60
N CYS A 109 -15.17 -2.30 8.26
CA CYS A 109 -15.56 -2.77 9.59
C CYS A 109 -16.34 -4.10 9.59
N SER A 110 -16.63 -4.67 8.42
CA SER A 110 -17.27 -5.99 8.27
C SER A 110 -16.27 -7.08 7.90
N LEU A 111 -14.98 -6.74 7.74
CA LEU A 111 -13.94 -7.69 7.37
C LEU A 111 -13.67 -8.72 8.48
N PRO A 112 -13.27 -9.95 8.15
CA PRO A 112 -12.97 -10.99 9.16
C PRO A 112 -11.86 -10.60 10.14
N ASP A 113 -10.94 -9.74 9.72
CA ASP A 113 -9.81 -9.25 10.51
C ASP A 113 -10.10 -7.95 11.28
N VAL A 114 -11.38 -7.53 11.40
CA VAL A 114 -11.77 -6.27 12.06
C VAL A 114 -11.21 -6.11 13.48
N HIS A 115 -11.01 -7.20 14.22
CA HIS A 115 -10.42 -7.19 15.55
C HIS A 115 -8.96 -6.72 15.61
N ARG A 116 -8.26 -6.70 14.46
CA ARG A 116 -6.89 -6.19 14.32
C ARG A 116 -6.86 -4.76 13.78
N ARG A 117 -8.01 -4.22 13.37
CA ARG A 117 -8.12 -2.91 12.73
C ARG A 117 -8.43 -1.81 13.74
N PHE A 118 -8.09 -0.59 13.36
CA PHE A 118 -8.46 0.59 14.14
C PHE A 118 -9.75 1.21 13.59
N SER A 119 -10.79 1.27 14.42
CA SER A 119 -12.09 1.84 14.03
C SER A 119 -12.15 3.31 14.40
N CYS A 120 -12.50 4.16 13.44
CA CYS A 120 -12.78 5.58 13.67
C CYS A 120 -13.87 6.11 12.73
N SER A 121 -14.18 7.39 12.84
CA SER A 121 -15.09 8.09 11.92
C SER A 121 -14.31 8.93 10.91
N ILE A 122 -14.69 8.79 9.64
CA ILE A 122 -14.25 9.65 8.53
C ILE A 122 -15.51 10.22 7.86
N GLY A 123 -15.72 11.52 8.00
CA GLY A 123 -17.00 12.17 7.71
C GLY A 123 -18.15 11.57 8.53
N PHE A 124 -19.14 11.00 7.84
CA PHE A 124 -20.29 10.33 8.47
C PHE A 124 -20.16 8.81 8.52
N TYR A 125 -19.03 8.26 8.05
CA TYR A 125 -18.85 6.82 7.91
C TYR A 125 -17.94 6.28 9.02
N ARG A 126 -18.30 5.11 9.52
CA ARG A 126 -17.43 4.32 10.38
C ARG A 126 -16.46 3.55 9.48
N THR A 127 -15.17 3.79 9.67
CA THR A 127 -14.09 3.21 8.87
C THR A 127 -13.14 2.41 9.77
N CYS A 128 -12.73 1.22 9.32
CA CYS A 128 -11.80 0.36 10.02
C CYS A 128 -10.47 0.26 9.26
N LEU A 129 -9.52 1.07 9.72
CA LEU A 129 -8.21 1.30 9.15
C LEU A 129 -7.25 0.12 9.37
N ALA A 130 -6.32 -0.09 8.44
CA ALA A 130 -5.31 -1.13 8.56
C ALA A 130 -4.39 -0.88 9.77
N PRO A 131 -3.78 -1.91 10.38
CA PRO A 131 -2.87 -1.74 11.51
C PRO A 131 -1.65 -0.86 11.21
N LEU A 132 -1.22 -0.83 9.93
CA LEU A 132 -0.01 -0.14 9.48
C LEU A 132 -0.09 1.38 9.58
N ILE A 133 -1.30 1.94 9.65
CA ILE A 133 -1.50 3.40 9.61
C ILE A 133 -1.70 4.01 11.01
N ILE A 134 -1.57 3.19 12.05
CA ILE A 134 -1.68 3.62 13.45
C ILE A 134 -0.32 4.17 13.92
N GLU A 135 -0.33 5.36 14.54
CA GLU A 135 0.87 6.04 15.05
C GLU A 135 1.94 6.32 13.98
N ASP A 136 1.51 6.54 12.73
CA ASP A 136 2.41 6.76 11.59
C ASP A 136 2.70 8.24 11.29
N ARG A 137 2.30 9.11 12.22
CA ARG A 137 2.48 10.57 12.24
C ARG A 137 1.65 11.31 11.19
N LYS A 138 0.68 10.65 10.59
CA LYS A 138 -0.26 11.26 9.65
C LYS A 138 -1.68 11.00 10.14
N LYS A 139 -2.54 11.99 9.94
CA LYS A 139 -3.92 11.97 10.40
C LYS A 139 -4.82 11.37 9.32
N ASP A 140 -5.40 10.20 9.58
CA ASP A 140 -6.41 9.53 8.75
C ASP A 140 -7.84 9.79 9.21
N CYS A 141 -8.06 9.77 10.52
CA CYS A 141 -9.40 9.96 11.06
C CYS A 141 -9.69 11.46 11.23
N ASP A 142 -10.96 11.84 11.19
CA ASP A 142 -11.37 13.25 11.34
C ASP A 142 -10.83 13.89 12.63
N ASN A 143 -10.66 13.09 13.68
CA ASN A 143 -10.19 13.53 15.00
C ASN A 143 -8.75 13.13 15.33
N GLY A 144 -8.04 12.44 14.42
CA GLY A 144 -6.65 12.02 14.61
C GLY A 144 -6.45 11.16 15.85
N GLU A 145 -7.40 10.27 16.12
CA GLU A 145 -7.41 9.42 17.31
C GLU A 145 -6.47 8.21 17.20
N GLU A 146 -6.19 7.77 15.98
CA GLU A 146 -5.18 6.79 15.58
C GLU A 146 -3.74 7.23 15.90
N GLU A 147 -3.50 8.55 15.93
CA GLU A 147 -2.19 9.14 16.21
C GLU A 147 -1.98 9.46 17.71
N ARG A 148 -3.00 9.23 18.53
CA ARG A 148 -2.87 9.40 19.98
C ARG A 148 -2.08 8.24 20.53
N ARG A 149 -0.89 8.52 21.05
CA ARG A 149 -0.11 7.54 21.82
C ARG A 149 -0.96 7.09 23.01
N ASN A 150 -1.45 5.86 22.95
CA ASN A 150 -1.98 5.21 24.13
C ASN A 150 -0.79 4.70 24.93
N GLU A 151 -0.55 5.28 26.10
CA GLU A 151 0.44 4.78 27.07
C GLU A 151 0.18 3.31 27.50
N GLU A 152 -0.98 2.76 27.15
CA GLU A 152 -1.41 1.39 27.47
C GLU A 152 -1.07 0.32 26.40
N LYS A 153 -0.57 0.68 25.20
CA LYS A 153 -0.28 -0.31 24.12
C LYS A 153 1.16 -0.86 24.11
N LEU A 154 1.97 -0.58 25.13
CA LEU A 154 3.35 -1.11 25.22
C LEU A 154 3.43 -2.63 25.45
N ILE A 155 2.30 -3.32 25.67
CA ILE A 155 2.28 -4.74 26.07
C ILE A 155 2.29 -5.71 24.86
N GLU A 156 1.87 -5.30 23.65
CA GLU A 156 1.80 -6.22 22.50
C GLU A 156 3.01 -6.18 21.55
N LYS A 157 3.98 -5.28 21.75
CA LYS A 157 5.25 -5.29 20.96
C LYS A 157 6.21 -6.43 21.35
N HIS A 158 5.78 -7.40 22.16
CA HIS A 158 6.58 -8.54 22.64
C HIS A 158 5.89 -9.88 22.37
N ILE A 159 5.46 -10.15 21.14
CA ILE A 159 5.23 -11.53 20.72
C ILE A 159 5.99 -11.77 19.42
N TYR A 160 6.96 -12.69 19.55
CA TYR A 160 7.95 -13.16 18.58
C TYR A 160 7.35 -13.81 17.34
#